data_AF-A0A4V1THX8-F1
#
_entry.id   AF-A0A4V1THX8-F1
#
_cell.length_a   1.000
_cell.length_b   1.000
_cell.length_c   1.000
_cell.angle_alpha   90.00
_cell.angle_beta   90.00
_cell.angle_gamma   90.00
#
_symmetry.space_group_name_H-M   'P 1'
#
loop_
_entity.id
_entity.type
_entity.pdbx_description
1 polymer ?
#
loop_
_entity_poly.entity_id
_entity_poly.type
_entity_poly.pdbx_seq_one_letter_code
_entity_poly.pdbx_strand_id
1 'polypeptide(L)'
;MTDETSLSLTTTLLIEELWGGDALVAPVADLSQASCGDEHVALLEQEMFLAEHLGQARPAVVASHVLPEGTRLRQVDVLVPREELTGRLALRTPVRLPCLEIPAGKASWVVVLPLRHTFYLEADESFDEVTRAEVLRLVAAEEPKPLDYLRLLPAREQRLERLGLTIERTDRVPTGRAASLRKALVERHRRQRAAEVLGSIARPWHGESDAGPVRPIEGREGELGLLGALLGGETERASVLLLGPEAAGKTELLRAWFSRERAAGRERLLYQTSGA
;
A
#
# COMPACT_ATOMS: atom_id res chain seq x y z
N MET A 1 29.86 -13.04 -12.38
CA MET A 1 29.32 -13.96 -11.36
C MET A 1 27.90 -13.52 -11.08
N THR A 2 26.94 -14.12 -11.77
CA THR A 2 25.50 -13.91 -11.56
C THR A 2 25.12 -14.54 -10.22
N ASP A 3 24.48 -13.75 -9.38
CA ASP A 3 24.01 -14.13 -8.04
C ASP A 3 22.89 -15.18 -8.19
N GLU A 4 23.21 -16.48 -8.13
CA GLU A 4 22.28 -17.62 -8.32
C GLU A 4 21.20 -17.75 -7.21
N THR A 5 21.02 -16.71 -6.41
CA THR A 5 20.27 -16.71 -5.17
C THR A 5 19.00 -15.87 -5.21
N SER A 6 18.85 -15.05 -6.25
CA SER A 6 17.64 -14.27 -6.50
C SER A 6 16.83 -14.86 -7.67
N LEU A 7 15.51 -14.88 -7.51
CA LEU A 7 14.55 -15.25 -8.55
C LEU A 7 13.64 -14.06 -8.80
N SER A 8 13.56 -13.61 -10.04
CA SER A 8 12.59 -12.59 -10.45
C SER A 8 11.33 -13.26 -11.00
N LEU A 9 10.16 -12.80 -10.56
CA LEU A 9 8.87 -13.29 -11.03
C LEU A 9 7.86 -12.14 -11.08
N THR A 10 6.83 -12.28 -11.91
CA THR A 10 5.71 -11.33 -11.97
C THR A 10 4.47 -12.03 -11.43
N THR A 11 3.88 -11.47 -10.39
CA THR A 11 2.61 -11.96 -9.82
C THR A 11 1.47 -11.03 -10.22
N THR A 12 0.26 -11.58 -10.31
CA THR A 12 -0.95 -10.81 -10.59
C THR A 12 -1.67 -10.55 -9.27
N LEU A 13 -1.93 -9.27 -8.99
CA LEU A 13 -2.72 -8.81 -7.86
C LEU A 13 -4.13 -8.42 -8.32
N LEU A 14 -5.12 -8.73 -7.49
CA LEU A 14 -6.45 -8.15 -7.54
C LEU A 14 -6.45 -6.92 -6.64
N ILE A 15 -6.90 -5.79 -7.18
CA ILE A 15 -7.12 -4.55 -6.43
C ILE A 15 -8.60 -4.24 -6.46
N GLU A 16 -9.17 -4.04 -5.28
CA GLU A 16 -10.57 -3.68 -5.08
C GLU A 16 -10.66 -2.34 -4.34
N GLU A 17 -11.20 -1.31 -4.99
CA GLU A 17 -11.52 -0.05 -4.31
C GLU A 17 -12.81 -0.24 -3.50
N LEU A 18 -12.72 -0.08 -2.18
CA LEU A 18 -13.86 -0.18 -1.29
C LEU A 18 -14.64 1.14 -1.29
N TRP A 19 -15.92 1.06 -0.93
CA TRP A 19 -16.81 2.24 -0.85
C TRP A 19 -16.36 3.30 0.16
N GLY A 20 -15.45 2.96 1.08
CA GLY A 20 -14.85 3.89 2.05
C GLY A 20 -13.64 4.66 1.53
N GLY A 21 -13.14 4.37 0.31
CA GLY A 21 -11.94 4.96 -0.26
C GLY A 21 -10.64 4.18 0.01
N ASP A 22 -10.67 3.21 0.93
CA ASP A 22 -9.59 2.23 1.09
C ASP A 22 -9.58 1.23 -0.08
N ALA A 23 -8.44 0.61 -0.33
CA ALA A 23 -8.28 -0.49 -1.27
C ALA A 23 -7.96 -1.79 -0.55
N LEU A 24 -8.50 -2.90 -1.05
CA LEU A 24 -8.07 -4.25 -0.74
C LEU A 24 -7.14 -4.73 -1.88
N VAL A 25 -5.94 -5.18 -1.54
CA VAL A 25 -4.95 -5.70 -2.50
C VAL A 25 -4.60 -7.12 -2.11
N ALA A 26 -4.81 -8.08 -3.00
CA ALA A 26 -4.54 -9.49 -2.73
C ALA A 26 -3.90 -10.20 -3.94
N PRO A 27 -2.99 -11.17 -3.74
CA PRO A 27 -2.49 -11.99 -4.84
C PRO A 27 -3.61 -12.89 -5.35
N VAL A 28 -3.79 -12.94 -6.68
CA VAL A 28 -4.83 -13.79 -7.30
C VAL A 28 -4.65 -15.26 -6.92
N ALA A 29 -3.40 -15.70 -6.75
CA ALA A 29 -3.08 -17.07 -6.36
C ALA A 29 -3.60 -17.45 -4.96
N ASP A 30 -3.77 -16.48 -4.06
CA ASP A 30 -4.31 -16.69 -2.71
C ASP A 30 -4.95 -15.40 -2.15
N LEU A 31 -6.25 -15.24 -2.40
CA LEU A 31 -7.01 -14.07 -1.95
C LEU A 31 -7.10 -13.93 -0.42
N SER A 32 -6.67 -14.93 0.36
CA SER A 32 -6.62 -14.81 1.81
C SER A 32 -5.44 -13.95 2.30
N GLN A 33 -4.45 -13.72 1.44
CA GLN A 33 -3.24 -12.95 1.74
C GLN A 33 -3.42 -11.47 1.38
N ALA A 34 -4.53 -10.86 1.78
CA ALA A 34 -4.89 -9.49 1.40
C ALA A 34 -4.28 -8.44 2.35
N SER A 35 -3.89 -7.30 1.80
CA SER A 35 -3.63 -6.04 2.53
C SER A 35 -4.79 -5.08 2.32
N CYS A 36 -5.05 -4.22 3.30
CA CYS A 36 -6.16 -3.25 3.27
C CYS A 36 -5.70 -1.88 3.80
N GLY A 37 -6.09 -0.82 3.12
CA GLY A 37 -5.81 0.56 3.52
C GLY A 37 -5.71 1.47 2.31
N ASP A 38 -4.93 2.56 2.40
CA ASP A 38 -4.58 3.35 1.22
C ASP A 38 -3.93 2.45 0.15
N GLU A 39 -4.32 2.62 -1.11
CA GLU A 39 -3.92 1.72 -2.20
C GLU A 39 -2.40 1.62 -2.35
N HIS A 40 -1.70 2.74 -2.28
CA HIS A 40 -0.25 2.76 -2.43
C HIS A 40 0.43 2.04 -1.26
N VAL A 41 -0.08 2.24 -0.05
CA VAL A 41 0.39 1.56 1.16
C VAL A 41 0.13 0.05 1.07
N ALA A 42 -1.08 -0.36 0.67
CA ALA A 42 -1.46 -1.76 0.55
C ALA A 42 -0.64 -2.50 -0.53
N LEU A 43 -0.35 -1.85 -1.66
CA LEU A 43 0.53 -2.41 -2.71
C LEU A 43 1.96 -2.61 -2.20
N LEU A 44 2.52 -1.62 -1.50
CA LEU A 44 3.86 -1.73 -0.93
C LEU A 44 3.94 -2.82 0.14
N GLU A 45 2.91 -2.92 0.99
CA GLU A 45 2.80 -4.00 1.97
C GLU A 45 2.77 -5.38 1.31
N GLN A 46 2.00 -5.52 0.23
CA GLN A 46 1.94 -6.75 -0.56
C GLN A 46 3.27 -7.10 -1.23
N GLU A 47 3.97 -6.11 -1.78
CA GLU A 47 5.30 -6.32 -2.36
C GLU A 47 6.28 -6.90 -1.33
N MET A 48 6.34 -6.29 -0.14
CA MET A 48 7.20 -6.75 0.95
C MET A 48 6.80 -8.13 1.46
N PHE A 49 5.50 -8.33 1.70
CA PHE A 49 4.97 -9.58 2.21
C PHE A 49 5.24 -10.73 1.23
N LEU A 50 4.93 -10.56 -0.05
CA LEU A 50 5.12 -11.59 -1.07
C LEU A 50 6.58 -11.89 -1.32
N ALA A 51 7.46 -10.88 -1.33
CA ALA A 51 8.89 -11.09 -1.52
C ALA A 51 9.47 -12.03 -0.44
N GLU A 52 9.06 -11.84 0.82
CA GLU A 52 9.49 -12.69 1.94
C GLU A 52 8.77 -14.03 1.98
N HIS A 53 7.44 -14.02 1.85
CA HIS A 53 6.62 -15.23 1.90
C HIS A 53 7.07 -16.23 0.82
N LEU A 54 7.25 -15.76 -0.42
CA LEU A 54 7.67 -16.59 -1.54
C LEU A 54 9.16 -16.98 -1.46
N GLY A 55 10.01 -16.15 -0.84
CA GLY A 55 11.41 -16.48 -0.56
C GLY A 55 11.60 -17.69 0.36
N GLN A 56 10.60 -17.96 1.21
CA GLN A 56 10.56 -19.12 2.12
C GLN A 56 9.64 -20.24 1.62
N ALA A 57 8.83 -19.98 0.59
CA ALA A 57 7.83 -20.93 0.11
C ALA A 57 8.46 -22.07 -0.71
N ARG A 58 7.74 -23.21 -0.71
CA ARG A 58 8.08 -24.34 -1.59
C ARG A 58 7.97 -23.92 -3.06
N PRO A 59 8.79 -24.45 -3.97
CA PRO A 59 8.75 -24.08 -5.39
C PRO A 59 7.36 -24.18 -6.03
N ALA A 60 6.54 -25.16 -5.64
CA ALA A 60 5.17 -25.30 -6.13
C ALA A 60 4.27 -24.11 -5.77
N VAL A 61 4.46 -23.51 -4.58
CA VAL A 61 3.73 -22.31 -4.14
C VAL A 61 4.24 -21.07 -4.89
N VAL A 62 5.54 -20.99 -5.15
CA VAL A 62 6.08 -19.90 -5.98
C VAL A 62 5.53 -19.98 -7.40
N ALA A 63 5.47 -21.17 -7.98
CA ALA A 63 4.92 -21.40 -9.32
C ALA A 63 3.44 -21.01 -9.43
N SER A 64 2.63 -21.21 -8.38
CA SER A 64 1.21 -20.83 -8.39
C SER A 64 0.98 -19.32 -8.44
N HIS A 65 1.98 -18.51 -8.08
CA HIS A 65 1.92 -17.04 -8.18
C HIS A 65 2.24 -16.52 -9.59
N VAL A 66 2.75 -17.38 -10.47
CA VAL A 66 3.05 -17.02 -11.87
C VAL A 66 1.87 -17.45 -12.72
N LEU A 67 0.95 -16.52 -12.98
CA LEU A 67 -0.20 -16.79 -13.84
C LEU A 67 0.14 -16.61 -15.32
N PRO A 68 -0.51 -17.38 -16.22
CA PRO A 68 -0.36 -17.20 -17.66
C PRO A 68 -0.69 -15.78 -18.12
N GLU A 69 0.04 -15.33 -19.16
CA GLU A 69 -0.35 -14.13 -19.88
C GLU A 69 -1.75 -14.29 -20.49
N GLY A 70 -2.52 -13.20 -20.52
CA GLY A 70 -3.93 -13.22 -20.93
C GLY A 70 -4.91 -13.47 -19.77
N THR A 71 -4.42 -13.73 -18.56
CA THR A 71 -5.27 -13.69 -17.35
C THR A 71 -5.97 -12.34 -17.26
N ARG A 72 -7.31 -12.35 -17.16
CA ARG A 72 -8.13 -11.14 -17.21
C ARG A 72 -9.27 -11.18 -16.19
N LEU A 73 -9.66 -10.01 -15.72
CA LEU A 73 -10.84 -9.81 -14.90
C LEU A 73 -12.05 -9.58 -15.81
N ARG A 74 -13.09 -10.39 -15.62
CA ARG A 74 -14.39 -10.26 -16.28
C ARG A 74 -15.47 -10.08 -15.23
N GLN A 75 -16.56 -9.45 -15.63
CA GLN A 75 -17.72 -9.23 -14.78
C GLN A 75 -18.93 -9.91 -15.41
N VAL A 76 -19.70 -10.62 -14.58
CA VAL A 76 -20.93 -11.30 -15.01
C VAL A 76 -22.08 -10.82 -14.13
N ASP A 77 -23.14 -10.34 -14.75
CA ASP A 77 -24.36 -9.94 -14.05
C ASP A 77 -25.20 -11.19 -13.78
N VAL A 78 -25.41 -11.51 -12.50
CA VAL A 78 -26.18 -12.68 -12.05
C VAL A 78 -27.31 -12.25 -11.13
N LEU A 79 -28.54 -12.62 -11.46
CA LEU A 79 -29.68 -12.41 -10.57
C LEU A 79 -29.73 -13.55 -9.55
N VAL A 80 -29.08 -13.35 -8.41
CA VAL A 80 -29.04 -14.33 -7.32
C VAL A 80 -30.37 -14.28 -6.54
N PRO A 81 -31.19 -15.34 -6.58
CA PRO A 81 -32.48 -15.33 -5.90
C PRO A 81 -32.30 -15.37 -4.38
N ARG A 82 -33.27 -14.79 -3.66
CA ARG A 82 -33.43 -14.90 -2.21
C ARG A 82 -34.85 -15.36 -1.91
N GLU A 83 -35.01 -16.62 -1.55
CA GLU A 83 -36.33 -17.26 -1.39
C GLU A 83 -37.15 -16.63 -0.25
N GLU A 84 -36.47 -16.08 0.76
CA GLU A 84 -37.08 -15.38 1.89
C GLU A 84 -37.66 -14.00 1.50
N LEU A 85 -37.25 -13.43 0.37
CA LEU A 85 -37.73 -12.13 -0.11
C LEU A 85 -38.89 -12.32 -1.09
N THR A 86 -40.13 -12.19 -0.60
CA THR A 86 -41.34 -12.37 -1.43
C THR A 86 -41.98 -11.06 -1.91
N GLY A 87 -42.74 -11.15 -2.99
CA GLY A 87 -43.58 -10.07 -3.50
C GLY A 87 -42.79 -8.83 -3.92
N ARG A 88 -43.03 -7.69 -3.23
CA ARG A 88 -42.37 -6.41 -3.53
C ARG A 88 -40.90 -6.34 -3.09
N LEU A 89 -40.47 -7.27 -2.23
CA LEU A 89 -39.09 -7.32 -1.72
C LEU A 89 -38.18 -8.22 -2.57
N ALA A 90 -38.76 -8.95 -3.53
CA ALA A 90 -38.00 -9.82 -4.42
C ALA A 90 -36.95 -9.01 -5.21
N LEU A 91 -35.73 -9.52 -5.24
CA LEU A 91 -34.63 -8.90 -5.95
C LEU A 91 -34.86 -8.96 -7.46
N ARG A 92 -34.67 -7.82 -8.13
CA ARG A 92 -34.81 -7.69 -9.59
C ARG A 92 -33.52 -7.20 -10.26
N THR A 93 -32.59 -6.70 -9.46
CA THR A 93 -31.32 -6.16 -9.93
C THR A 93 -30.28 -7.26 -9.84
N PRO A 94 -29.65 -7.67 -10.95
CA PRO A 94 -28.53 -8.57 -10.93
C PRO A 94 -27.37 -8.01 -10.11
N VAL A 95 -26.64 -8.90 -9.45
CA VAL A 95 -25.37 -8.58 -8.82
C VAL A 95 -24.26 -8.80 -9.83
N ARG A 96 -23.37 -7.82 -9.96
CA ARG A 96 -22.23 -7.88 -10.86
C ARG A 96 -21.08 -8.61 -10.18
N LEU A 97 -20.85 -9.85 -10.57
CA LEU A 97 -19.85 -10.71 -9.96
C LEU A 97 -18.53 -10.66 -10.72
N PRO A 98 -17.41 -10.37 -10.04
CA PRO A 98 -16.10 -10.40 -10.64
C PRO A 98 -15.58 -11.84 -10.74
N CYS A 99 -15.07 -12.18 -11.91
CA CYS A 99 -14.57 -13.50 -12.27
C CYS A 99 -13.21 -13.36 -12.92
N LEU A 100 -12.25 -14.19 -12.51
CA LEU A 100 -10.95 -14.27 -13.18
C LEU A 100 -11.00 -15.36 -14.23
N GLU A 101 -10.61 -15.00 -15.44
CA GLU A 101 -10.43 -15.94 -16.53
C GLU A 101 -8.94 -16.15 -16.75
N ILE A 102 -8.48 -17.38 -16.55
CA ILE A 102 -7.09 -17.80 -16.61
C ILE A 102 -6.94 -18.74 -17.83
N PRO A 103 -6.17 -18.37 -18.85
CA PRO A 103 -6.12 -19.16 -20.08
C PRO A 103 -5.41 -20.50 -19.90
N ALA A 104 -5.96 -21.54 -20.52
CA ALA A 104 -5.45 -22.92 -20.53
C ALA A 104 -5.53 -23.50 -21.96
N GLY A 105 -4.62 -23.04 -22.83
CA GLY A 105 -4.63 -23.42 -24.24
C GLY A 105 -5.78 -22.75 -25.00
N LYS A 106 -6.75 -23.54 -25.47
CA LYS A 106 -7.97 -23.01 -26.14
C LYS A 106 -9.14 -22.77 -25.18
N ALA A 107 -9.04 -23.32 -23.97
CA ALA A 107 -10.03 -23.24 -22.92
C ALA A 107 -9.54 -22.29 -21.81
N SER A 108 -10.34 -22.11 -20.77
CA SER A 108 -10.03 -21.23 -19.65
C SER A 108 -10.43 -21.86 -18.31
N TRP A 109 -9.63 -21.63 -17.27
CA TRP A 109 -10.09 -21.77 -15.89
C TRP A 109 -10.79 -20.48 -15.48
N VAL A 110 -11.95 -20.59 -14.83
CA VAL A 110 -12.71 -19.44 -14.34
C VAL A 110 -12.79 -19.52 -12.83
N VAL A 111 -12.43 -18.43 -12.15
CA VAL A 111 -12.54 -18.28 -10.70
C VAL A 111 -13.59 -17.22 -10.38
N VAL A 112 -14.69 -17.60 -9.74
CA VAL A 112 -15.71 -16.66 -9.24
C VAL A 112 -15.25 -16.14 -7.88
N LEU A 113 -14.75 -14.90 -7.86
CA LEU A 113 -13.97 -14.41 -6.71
C LEU A 113 -14.75 -14.37 -5.39
N PRO A 114 -15.98 -13.84 -5.33
CA PRO A 114 -16.72 -13.77 -4.07
C PRO A 114 -17.05 -15.15 -3.49
N LEU A 115 -17.20 -16.15 -4.36
CA LEU A 115 -17.54 -17.53 -4.01
C LEU A 115 -16.29 -18.41 -3.82
N ARG A 116 -15.10 -17.95 -4.20
CA ARG A 116 -13.86 -18.74 -4.24
C ARG A 116 -14.03 -20.08 -4.96
N HIS A 117 -14.88 -20.09 -5.97
CA HIS A 117 -15.19 -21.28 -6.76
C HIS A 117 -14.43 -21.25 -8.07
N THR A 118 -13.88 -22.40 -8.45
CA THR A 118 -13.13 -22.57 -9.70
C THR A 118 -13.76 -23.65 -10.54
N PHE A 119 -13.98 -23.37 -11.82
CA PHE A 119 -14.45 -24.34 -12.81
C PHE A 119 -13.70 -24.18 -14.13
N TYR A 120 -13.82 -25.20 -14.98
CA TYR A 120 -13.21 -25.22 -16.31
C TYR A 120 -14.25 -24.81 -17.36
N LEU A 121 -13.88 -23.92 -18.27
CA LEU A 121 -14.71 -23.43 -19.36
C LEU A 121 -14.10 -23.91 -20.68
N GLU A 122 -14.86 -24.67 -21.45
CA GLU A 122 -14.44 -25.16 -22.75
C GLU A 122 -14.37 -24.03 -23.79
N ALA A 123 -13.64 -24.27 -24.88
CA ALA A 123 -13.34 -23.24 -25.88
C ALA A 123 -14.57 -22.72 -26.66
N ASP A 124 -15.61 -23.54 -26.78
CA ASP A 124 -16.85 -23.26 -27.52
C ASP A 124 -18.00 -22.79 -26.61
N GLU A 125 -17.77 -22.75 -25.30
CA GLU A 125 -18.76 -22.32 -24.33
C GLU A 125 -18.82 -20.80 -24.16
N SER A 126 -20.03 -20.28 -23.92
CA SER A 126 -20.22 -18.88 -23.58
C SER A 126 -19.85 -18.63 -22.12
N PHE A 127 -18.81 -17.83 -21.89
CA PHE A 127 -18.36 -17.44 -20.54
C PHE A 127 -19.52 -16.92 -19.67
N ASP A 128 -20.34 -16.01 -20.19
CA ASP A 128 -21.38 -15.34 -19.40
C ASP A 128 -22.50 -16.32 -19.02
N GLU A 129 -22.89 -17.20 -19.94
CA GLU A 129 -23.97 -18.18 -19.73
C GLU A 129 -23.55 -19.28 -18.75
N VAL A 130 -22.36 -19.87 -18.96
CA VAL A 130 -21.83 -20.93 -18.11
C VAL A 130 -21.53 -20.38 -16.71
N THR A 131 -20.87 -19.23 -16.61
CA THR A 131 -20.59 -18.61 -15.30
C THR A 131 -21.88 -18.31 -14.54
N ARG A 132 -22.91 -17.78 -15.21
CA ARG A 132 -24.21 -17.52 -14.58
C ARG A 132 -24.86 -18.80 -14.09
N ALA A 133 -24.90 -19.84 -14.92
CA ALA A 133 -25.48 -21.13 -14.56
C ALA A 133 -24.75 -21.75 -13.36
N GLU A 134 -23.41 -21.67 -13.36
CA GLU A 134 -22.57 -22.21 -12.30
C GLU A 134 -22.75 -21.47 -10.98
N VAL A 135 -22.77 -20.13 -11.00
CA VAL A 135 -23.06 -19.31 -9.81
C VAL A 135 -24.42 -19.66 -9.23
N LEU A 136 -25.47 -19.74 -10.06
CA LEU A 136 -26.82 -20.07 -9.59
C LEU A 136 -26.86 -21.47 -8.98
N ARG A 137 -26.18 -22.44 -9.59
CA ARG A 137 -26.06 -23.80 -9.08
C ARG A 137 -25.39 -23.83 -7.70
N LEU A 138 -24.33 -23.07 -7.49
CA LEU A 138 -23.61 -23.00 -6.21
C LEU A 138 -24.44 -22.33 -5.12
N VAL A 139 -25.01 -21.16 -5.40
CA VAL A 139 -25.85 -20.44 -4.44
C VAL A 139 -27.04 -21.30 -4.02
N ALA A 140 -27.69 -21.98 -4.97
CA ALA A 140 -28.80 -22.88 -4.66
C ALA A 140 -28.37 -24.07 -3.78
N ALA A 141 -27.13 -24.53 -3.90
CA ALA A 141 -26.61 -25.64 -3.09
C ALA A 141 -26.15 -25.20 -1.70
N GLU A 142 -25.61 -24.00 -1.55
CA GLU A 142 -25.06 -23.49 -0.28
C GLU A 142 -26.12 -22.82 0.61
N GLU A 143 -27.24 -22.36 0.05
CA GLU A 143 -28.28 -21.59 0.76
C GLU A 143 -27.66 -20.44 1.59
N PRO A 144 -27.01 -19.45 0.94
CA PRO A 144 -26.20 -18.46 1.64
C PRO A 144 -27.02 -17.67 2.67
N LYS A 145 -26.47 -17.50 3.87
CA LYS A 145 -27.12 -16.71 4.91
C LYS A 145 -27.16 -15.23 4.50
N PRO A 146 -28.02 -14.40 5.10
CA PRO A 146 -28.12 -12.99 4.76
C PRO A 146 -26.79 -12.22 4.79
N LEU A 147 -25.85 -12.59 5.67
CA LEU A 147 -24.51 -11.99 5.71
C LEU A 147 -23.59 -12.48 4.59
N ASP A 148 -23.73 -13.74 4.17
CA ASP A 148 -22.96 -14.29 3.05
C ASP A 148 -23.39 -13.62 1.73
N TYR A 149 -24.67 -13.26 1.61
CA TYR A 149 -25.17 -12.49 0.48
C TYR A 149 -24.46 -11.13 0.33
N LEU A 150 -24.08 -10.47 1.44
CA LEU A 150 -23.35 -9.21 1.37
C LEU A 150 -21.96 -9.35 0.75
N ARG A 151 -21.35 -10.55 0.82
CA ARG A 151 -20.06 -10.83 0.19
C ARG A 151 -20.13 -10.85 -1.33
N LEU A 152 -21.33 -11.04 -1.89
CA LEU A 152 -21.55 -11.01 -3.34
C LEU A 152 -21.55 -9.59 -3.90
N LEU A 153 -21.73 -8.58 -3.05
CA LEU A 153 -21.80 -7.20 -3.50
C LEU A 153 -20.44 -6.76 -4.07
N PRO A 154 -20.43 -6.10 -5.23
CA PRO A 154 -19.17 -5.69 -5.85
C PRO A 154 -18.50 -4.58 -5.04
N ALA A 155 -17.18 -4.55 -5.11
CA ALA A 155 -16.41 -3.37 -4.75
C ALA A 155 -16.76 -2.20 -5.70
N ARG A 156 -16.34 -0.99 -5.34
CA ARG A 156 -16.63 0.21 -6.16
C ARG A 156 -15.92 0.13 -7.51
N GLU A 157 -14.66 -0.29 -7.49
CA GLU A 157 -13.86 -0.56 -8.68
C GLU A 157 -12.99 -1.79 -8.44
N GLN A 158 -12.71 -2.56 -9.50
CA GLN A 158 -11.86 -3.74 -9.42
C GLN A 158 -10.98 -3.81 -10.66
N ARG A 159 -9.71 -4.15 -10.46
CA ARG A 159 -8.75 -4.28 -11.55
C ARG A 159 -7.64 -5.27 -11.20
N LEU A 160 -6.90 -5.65 -12.23
CA LEU A 160 -5.70 -6.46 -12.08
C LEU A 160 -4.46 -5.61 -12.25
N GLU A 161 -3.48 -5.85 -11.38
CA GLU A 161 -2.17 -5.21 -11.45
C GLU A 161 -1.07 -6.26 -11.47
N ARG A 162 -0.04 -6.05 -12.29
CA ARG A 162 1.12 -6.94 -12.36
C ARG A 162 2.22 -6.38 -11.49
N LEU A 163 2.61 -7.13 -10.46
CA LEU A 163 3.69 -6.76 -9.56
C LEU A 163 4.94 -7.58 -9.87
N GLY A 164 6.01 -6.89 -10.27
CA GLY A 164 7.32 -7.49 -10.44
C GLY A 164 8.00 -7.68 -9.08
N LEU A 165 8.37 -8.91 -8.75
CA LEU A 165 9.00 -9.28 -7.49
C LEU A 165 10.38 -9.87 -7.75
N THR A 166 11.33 -9.52 -6.88
CA THR A 166 12.61 -10.23 -6.77
C THR A 166 12.66 -10.90 -5.42
N ILE A 167 12.68 -12.23 -5.41
CA ILE A 167 12.69 -13.04 -4.20
C ILE A 167 14.10 -13.58 -3.96
N GLU A 168 14.60 -13.44 -2.74
CA GLU A 168 15.84 -14.10 -2.31
C GLU A 168 15.49 -15.46 -1.71
N ARG A 169 16.06 -16.55 -2.25
CA ARG A 169 15.79 -17.90 -1.74
C ARG A 169 16.58 -18.12 -0.45
N THR A 170 15.86 -18.17 0.68
CA THR A 170 16.42 -18.38 2.02
C THR A 170 17.18 -19.70 2.16
N ASP A 171 16.91 -20.67 1.29
CA ASP A 171 17.62 -21.94 1.18
C ASP A 171 19.13 -21.77 0.91
N ARG A 172 19.59 -20.55 0.55
CA ARG A 172 20.95 -20.28 0.07
C ARG A 172 21.62 -18.96 0.57
N VAL A 173 21.04 -18.18 1.50
CA VAL A 173 21.64 -16.91 1.99
C VAL A 173 21.59 -16.78 3.54
N PRO A 174 22.62 -16.22 4.21
CA PRO A 174 22.62 -15.98 5.65
C PRO A 174 21.62 -14.89 6.06
N THR A 175 20.93 -15.12 7.18
CA THR A 175 19.75 -14.44 7.76
C THR A 175 19.79 -12.91 8.03
N GLY A 176 20.81 -12.17 7.58
CA GLY A 176 21.04 -10.78 7.99
C GLY A 176 20.51 -9.66 7.07
N ARG A 177 20.43 -9.88 5.75
CA ARG A 177 20.21 -8.79 4.77
C ARG A 177 18.76 -8.31 4.71
N ALA A 178 17.80 -9.24 4.76
CA ALA A 178 16.37 -8.95 4.78
C ALA A 178 15.92 -8.14 6.02
N ALA A 179 16.51 -8.41 7.20
CA ALA A 179 16.22 -7.66 8.42
C ALA A 179 16.71 -6.20 8.34
N SER A 180 17.83 -5.96 7.65
CA SER A 180 18.38 -4.60 7.47
C SER A 180 17.53 -3.74 6.52
N LEU A 181 17.02 -4.33 5.44
CA LEU A 181 16.11 -3.67 4.50
C LEU A 181 14.76 -3.33 5.15
N ARG A 182 14.20 -4.26 5.95
CA ARG A 182 13.02 -3.99 6.80
C ARG A 182 13.22 -2.79 7.71
N LYS A 183 14.34 -2.74 8.44
CA LYS A 183 14.61 -1.63 9.36
C LYS A 183 14.75 -0.30 8.62
N ALA A 184 15.43 -0.29 7.47
CA ALA A 184 15.61 0.91 6.67
C ALA A 184 14.28 1.43 6.08
N LEU A 185 13.42 0.54 5.60
CA LEU A 185 12.14 0.91 5.00
C LEU A 185 11.09 1.30 6.04
N VAL A 186 11.00 0.60 7.18
CA VAL A 186 10.15 1.01 8.31
C VAL A 186 10.57 2.39 8.82
N GLU A 187 11.86 2.66 8.94
CA GLU A 187 12.35 3.99 9.32
C GLU A 187 12.03 5.04 8.26
N ARG A 188 12.12 4.70 6.96
CA ARG A 188 11.73 5.61 5.87
C ARG A 188 10.24 5.95 5.94
N HIS A 189 9.38 4.95 6.15
CA HIS A 189 7.94 5.13 6.25
C HIS A 189 7.53 5.90 7.50
N ARG A 190 8.19 5.61 8.64
CA ARG A 190 8.03 6.39 9.88
C ARG A 190 8.41 7.86 9.67
N ARG A 191 9.50 8.13 8.95
CA ARG A 191 9.91 9.50 8.59
C ARG A 191 8.90 10.17 7.67
N GLN A 192 8.37 9.46 6.68
CA GLN A 192 7.37 9.99 5.76
C GLN A 192 6.07 10.36 6.46
N ARG A 193 5.49 9.46 7.26
CA ARG A 193 4.30 9.76 8.10
C ARG A 193 4.55 10.92 9.06
N ALA A 194 5.74 10.98 9.68
CA ALA A 194 6.09 12.10 10.54
C ALA A 194 6.14 13.43 9.77
N ALA A 195 6.67 13.42 8.54
CA ALA A 195 6.70 14.60 7.68
C ALA A 195 5.30 15.04 7.23
N GLU A 196 4.40 14.10 6.91
CA GLU A 196 3.00 14.37 6.55
C GLU A 196 2.23 14.97 7.74
N VAL A 197 2.35 14.37 8.93
CA VAL A 197 1.76 14.91 10.16
C VAL A 197 2.29 16.32 10.43
N LEU A 198 3.61 16.52 10.38
CA LEU A 198 4.20 17.86 10.55
C LEU A 198 3.72 18.85 9.48
N GLY A 199 3.56 18.41 8.22
CA GLY A 199 3.02 19.24 7.15
C GLY A 199 1.56 19.68 7.38
N SER A 200 0.78 18.88 8.10
CA SER A 200 -0.62 19.21 8.44
C SER A 200 -0.78 20.15 9.64
N ILE A 201 0.15 20.12 10.61
CA ILE A 201 0.05 20.88 11.86
C ILE A 201 1.04 22.05 11.96
N ALA A 202 2.03 22.11 11.06
CA ALA A 202 3.13 23.06 11.12
C ALA A 202 3.40 23.69 9.75
N ARG A 203 3.96 24.91 9.77
CA ARG A 203 4.44 25.59 8.57
C ARG A 203 5.91 25.25 8.33
N PRO A 204 6.30 24.68 7.19
CA PRO A 204 7.70 24.40 6.89
C PRO A 204 8.46 25.72 6.67
N TRP A 205 9.61 25.88 7.34
CA TRP A 205 10.59 26.95 7.08
C TRP A 205 11.74 26.50 6.17
N HIS A 206 11.72 25.23 5.75
CA HIS A 206 12.62 24.65 4.76
C HIS A 206 11.90 24.64 3.40
N GLY A 207 12.62 24.98 2.32
CA GLY A 207 12.05 25.13 0.97
C GLY A 207 12.39 26.49 0.33
N GLU A 208 12.02 26.65 -0.95
CA GLU A 208 12.36 27.83 -1.76
C GLU A 208 11.42 29.03 -1.55
N SER A 209 10.23 28.82 -0.99
CA SER A 209 9.16 29.83 -1.07
C SER A 209 8.92 30.69 0.18
N ASP A 210 9.65 30.48 1.29
CA ASP A 210 9.27 31.13 2.57
C ASP A 210 10.42 31.71 3.41
N ALA A 211 11.65 31.67 2.88
CA ALA A 211 12.77 32.37 3.49
C ALA A 211 12.75 33.85 3.07
N GLY A 212 11.90 34.65 3.73
CA GLY A 212 12.04 36.10 3.69
C GLY A 212 13.49 36.53 4.03
N PRO A 213 13.91 37.75 3.66
CA PRO A 213 15.28 38.20 3.87
C PRO A 213 15.65 38.09 5.35
N VAL A 214 16.65 37.25 5.65
CA VAL A 214 17.20 37.08 6.99
C VAL A 214 17.87 38.39 7.37
N ARG A 215 17.38 39.03 8.43
CA ARG A 215 18.01 40.26 8.91
C ARG A 215 19.33 39.93 9.60
N PRO A 216 20.39 40.71 9.38
CA PRO A 216 21.63 40.52 10.12
C PRO A 216 21.36 40.72 11.61
N ILE A 217 21.84 39.79 12.43
CA ILE A 217 21.82 39.89 13.88
C ILE A 217 23.21 40.33 14.30
N GLU A 218 23.29 41.52 14.89
CA GLU A 218 24.53 42.09 15.39
C GLU A 218 24.65 41.85 16.90
N GLY A 219 25.84 41.46 17.36
CA GLY A 219 26.13 41.36 18.80
C GLY A 219 25.55 40.12 19.49
N ARG A 220 25.14 39.10 18.72
CA ARG A 220 24.66 37.80 19.24
C ARG A 220 25.41 36.60 18.70
N GLU A 221 26.67 36.81 18.33
CA GLU A 221 27.53 35.78 17.76
C GLU A 221 27.79 34.66 18.79
N GLY A 222 27.85 35.01 20.08
CA GLY A 222 28.01 34.06 21.18
C GLY A 222 26.80 33.13 21.33
N GLU A 223 25.59 33.67 21.39
CA GLU A 223 24.36 32.87 21.49
C GLU A 223 24.14 32.01 20.25
N LEU A 224 24.48 32.52 19.06
CA LEU A 224 24.38 31.75 17.83
C LEU A 224 25.40 30.60 17.80
N GLY A 225 26.63 30.84 18.27
CA GLY A 225 27.65 29.80 18.43
C GLY A 225 27.20 28.71 19.41
N LEU A 226 26.60 29.09 20.54
CA LEU A 226 26.05 28.16 21.51
C LEU A 226 24.87 27.35 20.94
N LEU A 227 23.94 28.00 20.25
CA LEU A 227 22.82 27.34 19.59
C LEU A 227 23.30 26.32 18.54
N GLY A 228 24.35 26.67 17.79
CA GLY A 228 25.02 25.77 16.85
C GLY A 228 25.67 24.57 17.52
N ALA A 229 26.36 24.77 18.65
CA ALA A 229 26.97 23.67 19.41
C ALA A 229 25.91 22.71 19.98
N LEU A 230 24.79 23.25 20.47
CA LEU A 230 23.72 22.45 21.07
C LEU A 230 22.92 21.66 20.03
N LEU A 231 22.54 22.29 18.90
CA LEU A 231 21.74 21.65 17.85
C LEU A 231 22.58 20.86 16.85
N GLY A 232 23.91 21.04 16.84
CA GLY A 232 24.84 20.43 15.91
C GLY A 232 25.41 19.08 16.33
N GLY A 233 25.16 18.62 17.56
CA GLY A 233 25.69 17.36 18.09
C GLY A 233 25.21 16.12 17.31
N GLU A 234 26.13 15.21 16.98
CA GLU A 234 25.84 14.00 16.17
C GLU A 234 25.24 12.84 16.99
N THR A 235 25.47 12.81 18.31
CA THR A 235 25.24 11.62 19.14
C THR A 235 24.00 11.68 20.03
N GLU A 236 23.44 12.86 20.34
CA GLU A 236 22.23 12.99 21.15
C GLU A 236 21.27 14.04 20.61
N ARG A 237 19.96 13.73 20.64
CA ARG A 237 18.90 14.68 20.29
C ARG A 237 18.78 15.74 21.39
N ALA A 238 19.42 16.89 21.20
CA ALA A 238 19.26 18.02 22.09
C ALA A 238 17.98 18.81 21.77
N SER A 239 17.20 19.10 22.82
CA SER A 239 16.10 20.08 22.74
C SER A 239 16.57 21.40 23.37
N VAL A 240 16.43 22.50 22.63
CA VAL A 240 16.86 23.82 23.08
C VAL A 240 15.64 24.70 23.32
N LEU A 241 15.57 25.30 24.51
CA LEU A 241 14.56 26.29 24.87
C LEU A 241 15.19 27.68 24.92
N LEU A 242 14.73 28.59 24.05
CA LEU A 242 15.16 29.98 24.06
C LEU A 242 14.30 30.79 25.02
N LEU A 243 14.88 31.22 26.14
CA LEU A 243 14.22 32.03 27.15
C LEU A 243 14.61 33.51 27.03
N GLY A 244 13.63 34.40 27.17
CA GLY A 244 13.85 35.84 27.14
C GLY A 244 12.54 36.61 27.01
N PRO A 245 12.58 37.94 27.18
CA PRO A 245 11.40 38.78 27.06
C PRO A 245 10.77 38.69 25.66
N GLU A 246 9.52 39.15 25.55
CA GLU A 246 8.86 39.34 24.26
C GLU A 246 9.68 40.31 23.39
N ALA A 247 9.68 40.10 22.07
CA ALA A 247 10.47 40.86 21.10
C ALA A 247 12.01 40.84 21.30
N ALA A 248 12.56 39.98 22.16
CA ALA A 248 14.01 39.82 22.36
C ALA A 248 14.76 39.17 21.18
N GLY A 249 14.14 39.05 20.00
CA GLY A 249 14.76 38.46 18.80
C GLY A 249 15.01 36.95 18.87
N LYS A 250 14.27 36.19 19.68
CA LYS A 250 14.42 34.72 19.81
C LYS A 250 14.20 34.00 18.46
N THR A 251 13.13 34.38 17.77
CA THR A 251 12.76 33.86 16.45
C THR A 251 13.81 34.21 15.40
N GLU A 252 14.33 35.44 15.44
CA GLU A 252 15.39 35.88 14.52
C GLU A 252 16.69 35.10 14.76
N LEU A 253 17.06 34.86 16.02
CA LEU A 253 18.24 34.05 16.35
C LEU A 253 18.17 32.65 15.72
N LEU A 254 16.99 32.01 15.77
CA LEU A 254 16.76 30.71 15.12
C LEU A 254 16.83 30.80 13.59
N ARG A 255 16.26 31.86 12.98
CA ARG A 255 16.33 32.11 11.54
C ARG A 255 17.77 32.32 11.06
N ALA A 256 18.55 33.10 11.80
CA ALA A 256 19.96 33.35 11.50
C ALA A 256 20.81 32.08 11.61
N TRP A 257 20.58 31.25 12.64
CA TRP A 257 21.22 29.95 12.75
C TRP A 257 20.88 29.03 11.56
N PHE A 258 19.59 28.91 11.22
CA PHE A 258 19.14 28.09 10.10
C PHE A 258 19.72 28.55 8.76
N SER A 259 19.81 29.86 8.55
CA SER A 259 20.44 30.46 7.38
C SER A 259 21.94 30.11 7.29
N ARG A 260 22.67 30.14 8.42
CA ARG A 260 24.09 29.72 8.45
C ARG A 260 24.26 28.23 8.15
N GLU A 261 23.39 27.36 8.67
CA GLU A 261 23.42 25.93 8.35
C GLU A 261 23.22 25.69 6.84
N ARG A 262 22.24 26.38 6.24
CA ARG A 262 21.98 26.30 4.79
C ARG A 262 23.15 26.84 3.96
N ALA A 263 23.74 27.97 4.36
CA ALA A 263 24.92 28.53 3.70
C ALA A 263 26.15 27.60 3.80
N ALA A 264 26.22 26.80 4.87
CA ALA A 264 27.24 25.77 5.05
C ALA A 264 26.90 24.43 4.37
N GLY A 265 25.83 24.36 3.58
CA GLY A 265 25.41 23.15 2.85
C GLY A 265 24.80 22.06 3.72
N ARG A 266 24.42 22.36 4.97
CA ARG A 266 23.78 21.41 5.87
C ARG A 266 22.27 21.50 5.70
N GLU A 267 21.66 20.47 5.13
CA GLU A 267 20.21 20.37 5.03
C GLU A 267 19.60 20.08 6.41
N ARG A 268 18.82 21.04 6.91
CA ARG A 268 18.06 20.92 8.16
C ARG A 268 16.58 21.09 7.83
N LEU A 269 15.74 20.25 8.40
CA LEU A 269 14.29 20.40 8.31
C LEU A 269 13.81 21.20 9.53
N LEU A 270 13.13 22.31 9.28
CA LEU A 270 12.59 23.20 10.32
C LEU A 270 11.10 23.44 10.09
N TYR A 271 10.29 23.17 11.10
CA TYR A 271 8.83 23.35 11.08
C TYR A 271 8.42 24.30 12.20
N GLN A 272 7.52 25.23 11.92
CA GLN A 272 6.94 26.17 12.88
C GLN A 272 5.52 25.74 13.25
N THR A 273 5.25 25.49 14.52
CA THR A 273 3.92 25.18 15.06
C THR A 273 3.34 26.37 15.82
N SER A 274 2.02 26.52 15.88
CA SER A 274 1.33 27.66 16.53
C SER A 274 1.32 27.64 18.07
N GLY A 275 1.97 26.66 18.71
CA GLY A 275 1.96 26.47 20.16
C GLY A 275 3.26 26.79 20.90
N ALA A 276 4.29 27.32 20.22
CA ALA A 276 5.58 27.68 20.80
C ALA A 276 6.16 28.95 20.17
#